data_AF-A0A528FTL1-F1
#
_entry.id   AF-A0A528FTL1-F1
#
_cell.length_a   1.000
_cell.length_b   1.000
_cell.length_c   1.000
_cell.angle_alpha   90.00
_cell.angle_beta   90.00
_cell.angle_gamma   90.00
#
_symmetry.space_group_name_H-M   'P 1'
#
loop_
_entity.id
_entity.type
_entity.pdbx_description
1 polymer ?
#
loop_
_entity_poly.entity_id
_entity_poly.type
_entity_poly.pdbx_seq_one_letter_code
_entity_poly.pdbx_strand_id
1 'polypeptide(L)'
;MPVGLNINIVGDPTELTAFETRHVPGALKLSQEMGWPYRSEDWEFAARVGEGLVLERSGEVIGSAMWWNYGQAYASAGMIIVARFAQGGGNGSRLFNALLAATEGRNVLLNSTEDGLTLYRRRGFTVWGTVLQHQGQLNVPVPAKACADIRPATVSDLPALRAFDERATGMPRGPMIAALADVGDVVVIDRRGRVTGYAIARKFGRGYVVGPVAAGSAEDAQRLILDQLSRLHGQF
;
A
#
# COMPACT_ATOMS: atom_id res chain seq x y z
N MET A 1 21.80 -51.23 -24.13
CA MET A 1 21.14 -51.17 -22.81
C MET A 1 22.17 -50.70 -21.79
N PRO A 2 21.82 -49.79 -20.87
CA PRO A 2 22.17 -48.38 -21.02
C PRO A 2 22.96 -47.82 -19.84
N VAL A 3 23.59 -46.65 -20.03
CA VAL A 3 23.87 -45.71 -18.92
C VAL A 3 23.21 -44.40 -19.29
N GLY A 4 21.95 -44.25 -18.88
CA GLY A 4 21.25 -42.98 -18.95
C GLY A 4 21.82 -42.07 -17.87
N LEU A 5 22.46 -40.97 -18.29
CA LEU A 5 22.70 -39.84 -17.39
C LEU A 5 21.34 -39.26 -17.00
N ASN A 6 20.85 -39.61 -15.81
CA ASN A 6 19.84 -38.82 -15.13
C ASN A 6 20.51 -37.50 -14.71
N ILE A 7 20.48 -36.53 -15.62
CA ILE A 7 20.75 -35.14 -15.26
C ILE A 7 19.53 -34.70 -14.46
N ASN A 8 19.60 -34.84 -13.14
CA ASN A 8 18.71 -34.11 -12.25
C ASN A 8 18.98 -32.63 -12.50
N ILE A 9 18.14 -31.99 -13.30
CA ILE A 9 18.07 -30.53 -13.39
C ILE A 9 17.45 -30.08 -12.07
N VAL A 10 18.25 -30.06 -11.01
CA VAL A 10 17.90 -29.32 -9.79
C VAL A 10 17.98 -27.86 -10.21
N GLY A 11 16.83 -27.27 -10.54
CA GLY A 11 16.76 -25.84 -10.78
C GLY A 11 17.30 -25.08 -9.57
N ASP A 12 17.93 -23.93 -9.81
CA ASP A 12 18.56 -23.14 -8.77
C ASP A 12 17.59 -22.92 -7.58
N PRO A 13 18.07 -23.11 -6.34
CA PRO A 13 17.23 -23.00 -5.16
C PRO A 13 16.65 -21.60 -5.05
N THR A 14 15.38 -21.53 -4.67
CA THR A 14 14.73 -20.25 -4.36
C THR A 14 15.00 -19.90 -2.90
N GLU A 15 15.64 -18.76 -2.68
CA GLU A 15 15.98 -18.23 -1.36
C GLU A 15 14.88 -17.26 -0.90
N LEU A 16 14.53 -17.33 0.39
CA LEU A 16 13.57 -16.43 1.01
C LEU A 16 14.31 -15.60 2.06
N THR A 17 14.39 -14.30 1.85
CA THR A 17 15.16 -13.37 2.69
C THR A 17 14.36 -12.11 3.00
N ALA A 18 14.88 -11.26 3.89
CA ALA A 18 14.30 -9.97 4.17
C ALA A 18 14.37 -9.05 2.95
N PHE A 19 13.33 -8.25 2.74
CA PHE A 19 13.34 -7.21 1.72
C PHE A 19 14.28 -6.07 2.13
N GLU A 20 14.98 -5.52 1.16
CA GLU A 20 16.03 -4.50 1.33
C GLU A 20 15.99 -3.55 0.13
N THR A 21 16.57 -2.37 0.24
CA THR A 21 16.60 -1.37 -0.85
C THR A 21 17.18 -1.92 -2.15
N ARG A 22 18.16 -2.84 -2.10
CA ARG A 22 18.73 -3.48 -3.30
C ARG A 22 17.71 -4.26 -4.13
N HIS A 23 16.59 -4.68 -3.53
CA HIS A 23 15.54 -5.46 -4.17
C HIS A 23 14.52 -4.59 -4.92
N VAL A 24 14.49 -3.28 -4.69
CA VAL A 24 13.52 -2.36 -5.30
C VAL A 24 13.46 -2.49 -6.83
N PRO A 25 14.58 -2.52 -7.58
CA PRO A 25 14.52 -2.69 -9.03
C PRO A 25 13.84 -3.99 -9.47
N GLY A 26 14.09 -5.10 -8.78
CA GLY A 26 13.47 -6.39 -9.06
C GLY A 26 11.99 -6.43 -8.70
N ALA A 27 11.62 -5.87 -7.56
CA ALA A 27 10.23 -5.74 -7.12
C ALA A 27 9.41 -4.83 -8.05
N LEU A 28 10.03 -3.76 -8.55
CA LEU A 28 9.43 -2.88 -9.55
C LEU A 28 9.14 -3.66 -10.84
N LYS A 29 10.09 -4.46 -11.34
CA LYS A 29 9.89 -5.33 -12.51
C LYS A 29 8.70 -6.29 -12.30
N LEU A 30 8.57 -6.90 -11.12
CA LEU A 30 7.41 -7.74 -10.77
C LEU A 30 6.08 -6.96 -10.88
N SER A 31 6.01 -5.76 -10.31
CA SER A 31 4.80 -4.94 -10.40
C SER A 31 4.44 -4.53 -11.83
N GLN A 32 5.43 -4.22 -12.65
CA GLN A 32 5.24 -3.91 -14.07
C GLN A 32 4.74 -5.11 -14.87
N GLU A 33 5.25 -6.31 -14.61
CA GLU A 33 4.77 -7.55 -15.22
C GLU A 33 3.28 -7.80 -14.94
N MET A 34 2.79 -7.38 -13.76
CA MET A 34 1.38 -7.47 -13.37
C MET A 34 0.54 -6.28 -13.84
N GLY A 35 1.12 -5.31 -14.55
CA GLY A 35 0.45 -4.08 -14.98
C GLY A 35 0.14 -3.12 -13.84
N TRP A 36 0.75 -3.31 -12.66
CA TRP A 36 0.56 -2.45 -11.51
C TRP A 36 1.43 -1.18 -11.68
N PRO A 37 0.86 0.02 -11.51
CA PRO A 37 1.52 1.25 -11.96
C PRO A 37 2.60 1.77 -11.00
N TYR A 38 3.12 0.96 -10.06
CA TYR A 38 4.06 1.45 -9.04
C TYR A 38 5.32 2.05 -9.65
N ARG A 39 5.83 3.08 -8.98
CA ARG A 39 7.12 3.72 -9.27
C ARG A 39 8.20 3.20 -8.32
N SER A 40 9.47 3.49 -8.60
CA SER A 40 10.57 3.15 -7.67
C SER A 40 10.33 3.80 -6.30
N GLU A 41 9.91 5.07 -6.31
CA GLU A 41 9.65 5.85 -5.10
C GLU A 41 8.48 5.28 -4.28
N ASP A 42 7.51 4.61 -4.93
CA ASP A 42 6.41 3.97 -4.23
C ASP A 42 6.90 2.70 -3.50
N TRP A 43 7.80 1.93 -4.10
CA TRP A 43 8.47 0.79 -3.47
C TRP A 43 9.43 1.23 -2.36
N GLU A 44 10.21 2.28 -2.57
CA GLU A 44 11.11 2.84 -1.55
C GLU A 44 10.32 3.39 -0.36
N PHE A 45 9.20 4.09 -0.62
CA PHE A 45 8.29 4.53 0.43
C PHE A 45 7.76 3.34 1.22
N ALA A 46 7.23 2.32 0.53
CA ALA A 46 6.71 1.10 1.13
C ALA A 46 7.74 0.40 2.03
N ALA A 47 8.97 0.24 1.54
CA ALA A 47 10.07 -0.40 2.27
C ALA A 47 10.58 0.45 3.45
N ARG A 48 10.49 1.78 3.37
CA ARG A 48 10.88 2.67 4.47
C ARG A 48 9.90 2.60 5.65
N VAL A 49 8.60 2.47 5.35
CA VAL A 49 7.54 2.57 6.37
C VAL A 49 7.01 1.21 6.82
N GLY A 50 7.50 0.13 6.22
CA GLY A 50 7.06 -1.25 6.48
C GLY A 50 8.20 -2.24 6.46
N GLU A 51 7.83 -3.50 6.42
CA GLU A 51 8.73 -4.64 6.42
C GLU A 51 8.37 -5.54 5.24
N GLY A 52 9.29 -6.40 4.83
CA GLY A 52 9.07 -7.23 3.65
C GLY A 52 9.92 -8.48 3.58
N LEU A 53 9.48 -9.39 2.72
CA LEU A 53 10.20 -10.58 2.32
C LEU A 53 10.33 -10.61 0.79
N VAL A 54 11.40 -11.23 0.33
CA VAL A 54 11.69 -11.42 -1.09
C VAL A 54 12.02 -12.88 -1.36
N LEU A 55 11.56 -13.39 -2.51
CA LEU A 55 12.02 -14.64 -3.08
C LEU A 55 13.02 -14.32 -4.17
N GLU A 56 14.24 -14.82 -4.04
CA GLU A 56 15.31 -14.69 -5.04
C GLU A 56 15.62 -16.07 -5.65
N ARG A 57 15.93 -16.11 -6.94
CA ARG A 57 16.48 -17.28 -7.62
C ARG A 57 17.60 -16.82 -8.54
N SER A 58 18.81 -17.32 -8.29
CA SER A 58 20.01 -16.94 -9.07
C SER A 58 20.25 -15.41 -9.08
N GLY A 59 19.95 -14.75 -7.96
CA GLY A 59 20.05 -13.29 -7.81
C GLY A 59 18.93 -12.47 -8.45
N GLU A 60 17.94 -13.11 -9.08
CA GLU A 60 16.75 -12.43 -9.60
C GLU A 60 15.62 -12.48 -8.58
N VAL A 61 14.98 -11.33 -8.32
CA VAL A 61 13.76 -11.23 -7.52
C VAL A 61 12.59 -11.86 -8.30
N ILE A 62 12.08 -12.98 -7.80
CA ILE A 62 10.94 -13.70 -8.40
C ILE A 62 9.65 -13.60 -7.58
N GLY A 63 9.73 -13.05 -6.37
CA GLY A 63 8.55 -12.72 -5.58
C GLY A 63 8.83 -11.71 -4.48
N SER A 64 7.79 -11.00 -4.04
CA SER A 64 7.83 -10.03 -2.95
C SER A 64 6.56 -10.08 -2.13
N ALA A 65 6.65 -9.73 -0.84
CA ALA A 65 5.50 -9.53 0.03
C ALA A 65 5.85 -8.52 1.11
N MET A 66 5.04 -7.47 1.25
CA MET A 66 5.25 -6.39 2.21
C MET A 66 4.13 -6.38 3.26
N TRP A 67 4.45 -5.90 4.46
CA TRP A 67 3.46 -5.61 5.49
C TRP A 67 3.81 -4.36 6.29
N TRP A 68 2.79 -3.82 6.96
CA TRP A 68 2.88 -2.62 7.79
C TRP A 68 2.18 -2.88 9.12
N ASN A 69 2.94 -2.79 10.21
CA ASN A 69 2.46 -3.05 11.55
C ASN A 69 1.78 -1.81 12.15
N TYR A 70 0.63 -2.01 12.79
CA TYR A 70 -0.14 -0.98 13.48
C TYR A 70 -0.33 -1.42 14.94
N GLY A 71 0.65 -1.05 15.76
CA GLY A 71 0.74 -1.49 17.15
C GLY A 71 0.94 -3.01 17.26
N GLN A 72 0.45 -3.60 18.35
CA GLN A 72 0.59 -5.03 18.62
C GLN A 72 -0.59 -5.87 18.12
N ALA A 73 -1.66 -5.23 17.61
CA ALA A 73 -2.92 -5.90 17.32
C ALA A 73 -3.19 -6.07 15.82
N TYR A 74 -2.65 -5.21 14.96
CA TYR A 74 -3.02 -5.15 13.55
C TYR A 74 -1.80 -5.04 12.64
N ALA A 75 -1.94 -5.56 11.43
CA ALA A 75 -1.03 -5.30 10.31
C ALA A 75 -1.83 -5.23 9.02
N SER A 76 -1.39 -4.44 8.04
CA SER A 76 -1.85 -4.59 6.65
C SER A 76 -0.78 -5.28 5.82
N ALA A 77 -1.18 -6.15 4.91
CA ALA A 77 -0.30 -6.81 3.95
C ALA A 77 -0.63 -6.38 2.52
N GLY A 78 0.39 -6.27 1.68
CA GLY A 78 0.24 -5.83 0.31
C GLY A 78 1.52 -6.00 -0.48
N MET A 79 1.47 -5.58 -1.75
CA MET A 79 2.59 -5.75 -2.68
C MET A 79 3.09 -7.20 -2.71
N ILE A 80 2.15 -8.14 -2.65
CA ILE A 80 2.39 -9.58 -2.71
C ILE A 80 2.37 -9.99 -4.18
N ILE A 81 3.54 -10.28 -4.73
CA ILE A 81 3.71 -10.57 -6.17
C ILE A 81 4.60 -11.78 -6.34
N VAL A 82 4.26 -12.66 -7.27
CA VAL A 82 5.12 -13.76 -7.73
C VAL A 82 5.16 -13.69 -9.25
N ALA A 83 6.36 -13.69 -9.83
CA ALA A 83 6.58 -13.67 -11.27
C ALA A 83 5.77 -14.76 -11.96
N ARG A 84 5.20 -14.49 -13.15
CA ARG A 84 4.27 -15.44 -13.80
C ARG A 84 4.90 -16.81 -14.02
N PHE A 85 6.16 -16.84 -14.44
CA PHE A 85 6.91 -18.09 -14.66
C PHE A 85 7.16 -18.89 -13.36
N ALA A 86 7.05 -18.25 -12.20
CA ALA A 86 7.29 -18.84 -10.88
C ALA A 86 6.00 -19.18 -10.12
N GLN A 87 4.83 -18.98 -10.75
CA GLN A 87 3.53 -19.36 -10.21
C GLN A 87 3.29 -20.87 -10.32
N GLY A 88 2.35 -21.40 -9.52
CA GLY A 88 2.01 -22.83 -9.51
C GLY A 88 2.99 -23.75 -8.76
N GLY A 89 4.21 -23.29 -8.44
CA GLY A 89 5.23 -24.05 -7.72
C GLY A 89 5.25 -23.90 -6.19
N GLY A 90 4.18 -23.36 -5.58
CA GLY A 90 4.11 -23.16 -4.13
C GLY A 90 4.87 -21.92 -3.59
N ASN A 91 5.59 -21.18 -4.43
CA ASN A 91 6.33 -19.96 -4.06
C ASN A 91 5.46 -18.92 -3.36
N GLY A 92 4.31 -18.57 -3.93
CA GLY A 92 3.37 -17.63 -3.31
C GLY A 92 2.86 -18.12 -1.96
N SER A 93 2.67 -19.43 -1.81
CA SER A 93 2.27 -20.03 -0.53
C SER A 93 3.38 -19.92 0.51
N ARG A 94 4.63 -20.21 0.15
CA ARG A 94 5.79 -20.09 1.03
C ARG A 94 5.99 -18.65 1.49
N LEU A 95 5.95 -17.71 0.55
CA LEU A 95 6.13 -16.29 0.82
C LEU A 95 5.04 -15.73 1.74
N PHE A 96 3.76 -16.04 1.45
CA PHE A 96 2.65 -15.55 2.25
C PHE A 96 2.61 -16.20 3.65
N ASN A 97 2.92 -17.49 3.78
CA ASN A 97 3.01 -18.14 5.09
C ASN A 97 4.13 -17.53 5.95
N ALA A 98 5.26 -17.19 5.34
CA ALA A 98 6.35 -16.52 6.05
C ALA A 98 5.97 -15.10 6.49
N LEU A 99 5.22 -14.35 5.66
CA LEU A 99 4.64 -13.07 6.05
C LEU A 99 3.71 -13.22 7.27
N LEU A 100 2.80 -14.20 7.26
CA LEU A 100 1.89 -14.43 8.40
C LEU A 100 2.64 -14.81 9.69
N ALA A 101 3.75 -15.53 9.57
CA ALA A 101 4.61 -15.82 10.72
C ALA A 101 5.30 -14.54 11.22
N ALA A 102 5.80 -13.70 10.31
CA ALA A 102 6.48 -12.44 10.61
C ALA A 102 5.55 -11.38 11.22
N THR A 103 4.23 -11.47 11.04
CA THR A 103 3.27 -10.56 11.69
C THR A 103 2.96 -10.95 13.15
N GLU A 104 3.55 -12.03 13.68
CA GLU A 104 3.53 -12.43 15.10
C GLU A 104 2.10 -12.51 15.70
N GLY A 105 1.14 -13.01 14.92
CA GLY A 105 -0.24 -13.19 15.39
C GLY A 105 -1.10 -11.92 15.38
N ARG A 106 -0.62 -10.80 14.83
CA ARG A 106 -1.45 -9.62 14.55
C ARG A 106 -2.60 -9.98 13.61
N ASN A 107 -3.72 -9.27 13.74
CA ASN A 107 -4.81 -9.34 12.76
C ASN A 107 -4.34 -8.72 11.44
N VAL A 108 -4.15 -9.55 10.41
CA VAL A 108 -3.67 -9.10 9.11
C VAL A 108 -4.85 -8.73 8.21
N LEU A 109 -4.81 -7.51 7.65
CA LEU A 109 -5.76 -7.03 6.65
C LEU A 109 -5.08 -6.91 5.28
N LEU A 110 -5.82 -7.16 4.21
CA LEU A 110 -5.34 -6.94 2.84
C LEU A 110 -6.51 -6.65 1.90
N ASN A 111 -6.20 -6.04 0.77
CA ASN A 111 -7.13 -5.91 -0.34
C ASN A 111 -6.84 -7.01 -1.36
N SER A 112 -7.80 -7.91 -1.55
CA SER A 112 -7.67 -9.01 -2.50
C SER A 112 -8.26 -8.63 -3.86
N THR A 113 -7.60 -9.05 -4.94
CA THR A 113 -8.28 -9.21 -6.23
C THR A 113 -9.23 -10.41 -6.18
N GLU A 114 -10.15 -10.52 -7.15
CA GLU A 114 -11.02 -11.70 -7.29
C GLU A 114 -10.17 -12.99 -7.38
N ASP A 115 -9.11 -12.96 -8.19
CA ASP A 115 -8.19 -14.08 -8.38
C ASP A 115 -7.46 -14.48 -7.09
N GLY A 116 -7.09 -13.50 -6.26
CA GLY A 116 -6.40 -13.73 -4.98
C GLY A 116 -7.33 -14.24 -3.87
N LEU A 117 -8.65 -14.08 -4.00
CA LEU A 117 -9.58 -14.27 -2.89
C LEU A 117 -9.59 -15.72 -2.37
N THR A 118 -9.53 -16.68 -3.29
CA THR A 118 -9.50 -18.11 -2.94
C THR A 118 -8.24 -18.47 -2.15
N LEU A 119 -7.10 -17.85 -2.47
CA LEU A 119 -5.82 -18.08 -1.77
C LEU A 119 -5.90 -17.65 -0.30
N TYR A 120 -6.50 -16.50 -0.04
CA TYR A 120 -6.61 -15.93 1.31
C TYR A 120 -7.66 -16.66 2.16
N ARG A 121 -8.80 -17.03 1.58
CA ARG A 121 -9.83 -17.83 2.28
C ARG A 121 -9.29 -19.16 2.80
N ARG A 122 -8.46 -19.85 2.00
CA ARG A 122 -7.80 -21.10 2.42
C ARG A 122 -6.84 -20.92 3.62
N ARG A 123 -6.50 -19.68 3.97
CA ARG A 123 -5.63 -19.32 5.10
C ARG A 123 -6.36 -18.62 6.23
N GLY A 124 -7.69 -18.76 6.27
CA GLY A 124 -8.51 -18.24 7.36
C GLY A 124 -8.90 -16.77 7.23
N PHE A 125 -8.60 -16.10 6.10
CA PHE A 125 -9.10 -14.75 5.87
C PHE A 125 -10.60 -14.78 5.58
N THR A 126 -11.33 -13.88 6.22
CA THR A 126 -12.76 -13.64 6.00
C THR A 126 -12.97 -12.34 5.25
N VAL A 127 -13.89 -12.32 4.29
CA VAL A 127 -14.26 -11.09 3.59
C VAL A 127 -14.96 -10.14 4.56
N TRP A 128 -14.50 -8.90 4.62
CA TRP A 128 -15.09 -7.87 5.48
C TRP A 128 -15.79 -6.75 4.70
N GLY A 129 -15.26 -6.37 3.54
CA GLY A 129 -15.84 -5.31 2.71
C GLY A 129 -15.17 -5.19 1.35
N THR A 130 -15.57 -4.16 0.61
CA THR A 130 -15.07 -3.88 -0.74
C THR A 130 -14.46 -2.49 -0.79
N VAL A 131 -13.25 -2.39 -1.33
CA VAL A 131 -12.61 -1.11 -1.64
C VAL A 131 -12.88 -0.78 -3.11
N LEU A 132 -13.49 0.38 -3.37
CA LEU A 132 -13.72 0.89 -4.72
C LEU A 132 -12.57 1.81 -5.13
N GLN A 133 -11.96 1.52 -6.28
CA GLN A 133 -10.93 2.37 -6.85
C GLN A 133 -11.54 3.30 -7.91
N HIS A 134 -11.43 4.60 -7.68
CA HIS A 134 -11.81 5.64 -8.64
C HIS A 134 -10.55 6.30 -9.19
N GLN A 135 -10.39 6.33 -10.51
CA GLN A 135 -9.22 6.87 -11.18
C GLN A 135 -9.59 7.42 -12.56
N GLY A 136 -8.83 8.41 -13.04
CA GLY A 136 -9.02 8.96 -14.36
C GLY A 136 -8.30 10.30 -14.51
N GLN A 137 -8.11 10.71 -15.76
CA GLN A 137 -7.52 12.01 -16.06
C GLN A 137 -8.45 13.14 -15.64
N LEU A 138 -7.97 14.08 -14.81
CA LEU A 138 -8.75 15.24 -14.38
C LEU A 138 -8.78 16.34 -15.46
N ASN A 139 -9.58 16.11 -16.50
CA ASN A 139 -9.75 17.02 -17.64
C ASN A 139 -10.73 18.18 -17.39
N VAL A 140 -11.56 18.07 -16.35
CA VAL A 140 -12.50 19.12 -15.97
C VAL A 140 -11.89 19.92 -14.82
N PRO A 141 -11.75 21.25 -14.94
CA PRO A 141 -11.31 22.08 -13.83
C PRO A 141 -12.25 21.95 -12.64
N VAL A 142 -11.70 21.64 -11.47
CA VAL A 142 -12.45 21.71 -10.21
C VAL A 142 -12.25 23.12 -9.65
N PRO A 143 -13.31 23.95 -9.57
CA PRO A 143 -13.17 25.30 -9.09
C PRO A 143 -12.69 25.27 -7.63
N ALA A 144 -11.67 26.07 -7.32
CA ALA A 144 -11.26 26.30 -5.95
C ALA A 144 -12.41 27.01 -5.22
N LYS A 145 -13.23 26.24 -4.48
CA LYS A 145 -14.27 26.81 -3.64
C LYS A 145 -13.61 27.25 -2.34
N ALA A 146 -13.59 28.55 -2.07
CA ALA A 146 -13.16 29.08 -0.79
C ALA A 146 -13.97 28.41 0.33
N CYS A 147 -13.38 27.42 0.99
CA CYS A 147 -13.90 26.79 2.17
C CYS A 147 -13.21 27.45 3.36
N ALA A 148 -13.91 28.33 4.07
CA ALA A 148 -13.31 29.12 5.14
C ALA A 148 -12.69 28.28 6.28
N ASP A 149 -13.10 27.03 6.41
CA ASP A 149 -12.61 26.04 7.38
C ASP A 149 -11.60 25.04 6.78
N ILE A 150 -11.27 25.07 5.49
CA ILE A 150 -10.22 24.21 4.91
C ILE A 150 -8.93 25.01 4.75
N ARG A 151 -7.83 24.47 5.28
CA ARG A 151 -6.50 25.06 5.16
C ARG A 151 -5.41 24.00 4.98
N PRO A 152 -4.25 24.36 4.42
CA PRO A 152 -3.06 23.54 4.53
C PRO A 152 -2.76 23.18 5.99
N ALA A 153 -2.36 21.94 6.22
CA ALA A 153 -1.88 21.52 7.53
C ALA A 153 -0.50 22.10 7.79
N THR A 154 -0.19 22.24 9.06
CA THR A 154 1.13 22.61 9.59
C THR A 154 1.67 21.45 10.43
N VAL A 155 2.95 21.51 10.80
CA VAL A 155 3.58 20.47 11.63
C VAL A 155 2.86 20.30 12.98
N SER A 156 2.28 21.37 13.53
CA SER A 156 1.53 21.32 14.80
C SER A 156 0.20 20.57 14.68
N ASP A 157 -0.32 20.35 13.48
CA ASP A 157 -1.54 19.58 13.27
C ASP A 157 -1.29 18.06 13.33
N LEU A 158 -0.04 17.60 13.14
CA LEU A 158 0.29 16.18 13.01
C LEU A 158 -0.22 15.30 14.17
N PRO A 159 -0.13 15.70 15.45
CA PRO A 159 -0.73 14.94 16.54
C PRO A 159 -2.26 14.77 16.39
N ALA A 160 -2.96 15.81 15.94
CA ALA A 160 -4.40 15.77 15.73
C ALA A 160 -4.79 14.86 14.54
N LEU A 161 -3.99 14.86 13.46
CA LEU A 161 -4.18 13.97 12.32
C LEU A 161 -4.05 12.50 12.73
N ARG A 162 -2.97 12.15 13.44
CA ARG A 162 -2.75 10.77 13.92
C ARG A 162 -3.89 10.30 14.81
N ALA A 163 -4.31 11.14 15.77
CA ALA A 163 -5.41 10.81 16.66
C ALA A 163 -6.75 10.69 15.92
N PHE A 164 -7.00 11.52 14.91
CA PHE A 164 -8.20 11.41 14.08
C PHE A 164 -8.20 10.12 13.26
N ASP A 165 -7.06 9.79 12.63
CA ASP A 165 -6.90 8.59 11.83
C ASP A 165 -7.09 7.29 12.64
N GLU A 166 -6.51 7.25 13.83
CA GLU A 166 -6.65 6.11 14.74
C GLU A 166 -8.10 5.90 15.15
N ARG A 167 -8.85 6.98 15.46
CA ARG A 167 -10.29 6.88 15.73
C ARG A 167 -11.08 6.42 14.50
N ALA A 168 -10.70 6.87 13.31
CA ALA A 168 -11.40 6.53 12.07
C ALA A 168 -11.19 5.07 11.65
N THR A 169 -10.00 4.52 11.93
CA THR A 169 -9.61 3.17 11.48
C THR A 169 -9.63 2.11 12.56
N GLY A 170 -9.61 2.51 13.83
CA GLY A 170 -9.37 1.62 14.97
C GLY A 170 -7.93 1.09 15.05
N MET A 171 -7.01 1.63 14.25
CA MET A 171 -5.63 1.15 14.15
C MET A 171 -4.65 2.29 14.45
N PRO A 172 -3.59 2.06 15.25
CA PRO A 172 -2.61 3.09 15.58
C PRO A 172 -1.61 3.30 14.43
N ARG A 173 -2.06 3.92 13.33
CA ARG A 173 -1.27 4.15 12.10
C ARG A 173 -0.40 5.41 12.14
N GLY A 174 -0.07 5.91 13.33
CA GLY A 174 0.63 7.18 13.52
C GLY A 174 1.90 7.37 12.67
N PRO A 175 2.83 6.38 12.63
CA PRO A 175 4.02 6.45 11.78
C PRO A 175 3.71 6.52 10.28
N MET A 176 2.73 5.74 9.80
CA MET A 176 2.29 5.77 8.41
C MET A 176 1.72 7.14 8.02
N ILE A 177 0.84 7.71 8.86
CA ILE A 177 0.28 9.05 8.63
C ILE A 177 1.37 10.12 8.61
N ALA A 178 2.38 10.01 9.49
CA ALA A 178 3.52 10.92 9.48
C ALA A 178 4.34 10.84 8.19
N ALA A 179 4.65 9.62 7.75
CA ALA A 179 5.41 9.42 6.52
C ALA A 179 4.64 9.89 5.28
N LEU A 180 3.32 9.71 5.25
CA LEU A 180 2.46 10.22 4.17
C LEU A 180 2.39 11.75 4.17
N ALA A 181 2.33 12.37 5.34
CA ALA A 181 2.32 13.83 5.48
C ALA A 181 3.65 14.47 5.08
N ASP A 182 4.76 13.75 5.22
CA ASP A 182 6.11 14.21 4.83
C ASP A 182 6.28 14.29 3.31
N VAL A 183 5.63 13.39 2.55
CA VAL A 183 5.77 13.30 1.09
C VAL A 183 4.57 13.83 0.31
N GLY A 184 3.54 14.34 1.00
CA GLY A 184 2.25 14.70 0.42
C GLY A 184 1.75 16.06 0.85
N ASP A 185 0.89 16.65 0.01
CA ASP A 185 0.15 17.86 0.32
C ASP A 185 -0.99 17.53 1.27
N VAL A 186 -0.95 18.12 2.46
CA VAL A 186 -1.91 17.85 3.52
C VAL A 186 -2.83 19.04 3.73
N VAL A 187 -4.14 18.79 3.73
CA VAL A 187 -5.16 19.77 4.10
C VAL A 187 -6.04 19.25 5.24
N VAL A 188 -6.55 20.17 6.06
CA VAL A 188 -7.40 19.89 7.21
C VAL A 188 -8.67 20.72 7.16
N ILE A 189 -9.74 20.19 7.73
CA ILE A 189 -10.90 20.98 8.15
C ILE A 189 -10.66 21.43 9.59
N ASP A 190 -10.44 22.72 9.77
CA ASP A 190 -10.27 23.38 11.06
C ASP A 190 -11.53 24.15 11.46
N ARG A 191 -12.19 23.68 12.52
CA ARG A 191 -13.35 24.34 13.11
C ARG A 191 -13.01 24.81 14.51
N ARG A 192 -12.69 26.11 14.62
CA ARG A 192 -12.36 26.78 15.88
C ARG A 192 -11.11 26.20 16.57
N GLY A 193 -10.05 25.97 15.81
CA GLY A 193 -8.77 25.42 16.31
C GLY A 193 -8.79 23.92 16.50
N ARG A 194 -9.74 23.21 15.89
CA ARG A 194 -9.91 21.76 16.02
C ARG A 194 -10.00 21.11 14.65
N VAL A 195 -9.09 20.19 14.39
CA VAL A 195 -9.11 19.33 13.20
C VAL A 195 -10.31 18.38 13.28
N THR A 196 -11.18 18.44 12.27
CA THR A 196 -12.39 17.61 12.13
C THR A 196 -12.40 16.73 10.88
N GLY A 197 -11.36 16.84 10.07
CA GLY A 197 -11.08 15.97 8.93
C GLY A 197 -9.75 16.36 8.29
N TYR A 198 -9.18 15.45 7.51
CA TYR A 198 -7.95 15.69 6.77
C TYR A 198 -7.92 14.90 5.46
N ALA A 199 -7.13 15.37 4.50
CA ALA A 199 -6.82 14.66 3.27
C ALA A 199 -5.35 14.86 2.91
N ILE A 200 -4.73 13.78 2.42
CA ILE A 200 -3.36 13.81 1.88
C ILE A 200 -3.43 13.53 0.39
N ALA A 201 -2.83 14.39 -0.42
CA ALA A 201 -2.60 14.13 -1.83
C ALA A 201 -1.10 13.96 -2.08
N ARG A 202 -0.70 12.95 -2.82
CA ARG A 202 0.72 12.73 -3.15
C ARG A 202 0.85 12.07 -4.50
N LYS A 203 2.04 12.18 -5.11
CA LYS A 203 2.33 11.35 -6.28
C LYS A 203 2.27 9.88 -5.90
N PHE A 204 1.65 9.08 -6.76
CA PHE A 204 1.57 7.63 -6.64
C PHE A 204 1.19 7.02 -7.99
N GLY A 205 1.88 5.96 -8.36
CA GLY A 205 1.62 5.24 -9.59
C GLY A 205 1.66 6.13 -10.84
N ARG A 206 0.51 6.24 -11.53
CA ARG A 206 0.39 6.97 -12.81
C ARG A 206 0.32 8.49 -12.67
N GLY A 207 0.10 9.01 -11.46
CA GLY A 207 -0.14 10.43 -11.23
C GLY A 207 -0.20 10.72 -9.75
N TYR A 208 -1.37 11.11 -9.25
CA TYR A 208 -1.62 11.42 -7.85
C TYR A 208 -2.66 10.49 -7.24
N VAL A 209 -2.50 10.23 -5.95
CA VAL A 209 -3.54 9.63 -5.11
C VAL A 209 -4.02 10.67 -4.11
N VAL A 210 -5.33 10.84 -4.01
CA VAL A 210 -5.97 11.57 -2.91
C VAL A 210 -6.38 10.53 -1.87
N GLY A 211 -5.54 10.34 -0.86
CA GLY A 211 -5.69 9.31 0.14
C GLY A 211 -4.47 9.23 1.07
N PRO A 212 -4.69 9.05 2.38
CA PRO A 212 -5.98 8.87 3.06
C PRO A 212 -6.80 10.17 3.12
N VAL A 213 -8.12 9.97 3.21
CA VAL A 213 -9.11 11.01 3.53
C VAL A 213 -9.92 10.50 4.70
N ALA A 214 -9.98 11.26 5.79
CA ALA A 214 -10.80 10.93 6.95
C ALA A 214 -11.53 12.19 7.40
N ALA A 215 -12.85 12.09 7.60
CA ALA A 215 -13.69 13.21 7.98
C ALA A 215 -14.88 12.76 8.83
N GLY A 216 -15.45 13.68 9.60
CA GLY A 216 -16.63 13.40 10.44
C GLY A 216 -17.93 13.18 9.66
N SER A 217 -17.96 13.47 8.36
CA SER A 217 -19.12 13.28 7.49
C SER A 217 -18.70 13.03 6.03
N ALA A 218 -19.61 12.46 5.23
CA ALA A 218 -19.40 12.28 3.79
C ALA A 218 -19.27 13.61 3.04
N GLU A 219 -20.03 14.64 3.47
CA GLU A 219 -19.93 15.99 2.91
C GLU A 219 -18.53 16.58 3.14
N ASP A 220 -18.00 16.46 4.36
CA ASP A 220 -16.65 16.94 4.67
C ASP A 220 -15.57 16.17 3.91
N ALA A 221 -15.72 14.86 3.74
CA ALA A 221 -14.82 14.07 2.91
C ALA A 221 -14.84 14.56 1.44
N GLN A 222 -16.03 14.81 0.89
CA GLN A 222 -16.18 15.33 -0.46
C GLN A 222 -15.52 16.71 -0.62
N ARG A 223 -15.71 17.61 0.37
CA ARG A 223 -15.08 18.94 0.36
C ARG A 223 -13.55 18.86 0.38
N LEU A 224 -12.99 17.97 1.19
CA LEU A 224 -11.54 17.72 1.23
C LEU A 224 -11.00 17.15 -0.10
N ILE A 225 -11.72 16.21 -0.71
CA ILE A 225 -11.36 15.64 -2.01
C ILE A 225 -11.39 16.73 -3.09
N LEU A 226 -12.47 17.52 -3.15
CA LEU A 226 -12.60 18.62 -4.13
C LEU A 226 -11.50 19.67 -3.97
N ASP A 227 -11.14 20.02 -2.73
CA ASP A 227 -10.04 20.95 -2.46
C ASP A 227 -8.71 20.42 -3.01
N GLN A 228 -8.40 19.14 -2.78
CA GLN A 228 -7.20 18.51 -3.36
C GLN A 228 -7.25 18.47 -4.89
N LEU A 229 -8.36 18.06 -5.49
CA LEU A 229 -8.52 17.98 -6.94
C LEU A 229 -8.41 19.36 -7.63
N SER A 230 -8.77 20.45 -6.95
CA SER A 230 -8.65 21.81 -7.50
C SER A 230 -7.20 22.19 -7.88
N ARG A 231 -6.21 21.54 -7.27
CA ARG A 231 -4.78 21.74 -7.52
C ARG A 231 -4.17 20.72 -8.49
N LEU A 232 -4.96 19.75 -8.95
CA LEU A 232 -4.50 18.62 -9.76
C LEU A 232 -5.07 18.62 -11.18
N HIS A 233 -5.55 19.77 -11.67
CA HIS A 233 -6.07 19.89 -13.03
C HIS A 233 -5.01 19.46 -14.06
N GLY A 234 -5.43 18.62 -15.02
CA GLY A 234 -4.54 18.06 -16.03
C GLY A 234 -3.62 16.94 -15.53
N GLN A 235 -3.77 16.49 -14.28
CA GLN A 235 -3.07 15.32 -13.75
C GLN A 235 -3.96 14.06 -13.79
N PHE A 236 -3.32 12.89 -13.70
CA PHE A 236 -3.99 11.60 -13.45
C PHE A 236 -4.16 11.37 -11.95
#